data_AF-A0A821H392-F1
#
_entry.id   AF-A0A821H392-F1
#
_cell.length_a   1.000
_cell.length_b   1.000
_cell.length_c   1.000
_cell.angle_alpha   90.00
_cell.angle_beta   90.00
_cell.angle_gamma   90.00
#
_symmetry.space_group_name_H-M   'P 1'
#
loop_
_entity.id
_entity.type
_entity.pdbx_description
1 polymer ?
#
loop_
_entity_poly.entity_id
_entity_poly.type
_entity_poly.pdbx_seq_one_letter_code
_entity_poly.pdbx_strand_id
1 'polypeptide(L)' 'MGGQDAAPHSYPWMVSLAKRSLNNLHLCGGVLLTRRHVLTAAHCMEDFKDIGDMNILAGIH' A
#
# COMPACT_ATOMS: atom_id res chain seq x y z
N MET A 1 15.21 11.78 -16.00
CA MET A 1 14.17 12.19 -15.02
C MET A 1 12.99 11.27 -15.23
N GLY A 2 12.56 10.51 -14.22
CA GLY A 2 11.52 9.47 -14.36
C GLY A 2 11.82 8.13 -13.69
N GLY A 3 13.04 7.94 -13.17
CA GLY A 3 13.44 6.69 -12.54
C GLY A 3 13.61 5.55 -13.54
N GLN A 4 13.60 4.32 -13.01
CA GLN A 4 13.63 3.05 -13.74
C GLN A 4 12.79 2.04 -12.96
N ASP A 5 12.36 0.97 -13.60
CA ASP A 5 11.66 -0.11 -12.92
C ASP A 5 12.54 -0.69 -11.81
N ALA A 6 11.93 -0.92 -10.64
CA ALA A 6 12.60 -1.60 -9.55
C ALA A 6 12.80 -3.08 -9.93
N ALA A 7 13.88 -3.70 -9.46
CA ALA A 7 13.99 -5.16 -9.57
C ALA A 7 12.92 -5.82 -8.69
N PRO A 8 12.38 -6.99 -9.07
CA PRO A 8 11.35 -7.65 -8.29
C PRO A 8 11.72 -7.87 -6.84
N HIS A 9 10.80 -7.43 -5.96
CA HIS A 9 10.90 -7.53 -4.51
C HIS A 9 12.15 -6.85 -3.89
N SER A 10 12.84 -5.96 -4.62
CA SER A 10 14.00 -5.21 -4.10
C SER A 10 13.66 -4.22 -2.97
N TYR A 11 12.37 -3.86 -2.84
CA TYR A 11 11.83 -3.05 -1.75
C TYR A 11 10.74 -3.82 -1.00
N PRO A 12 11.08 -4.87 -0.24
CA PRO A 12 10.12 -5.81 0.33
C PRO A 12 9.20 -5.18 1.41
N TRP A 13 9.60 -4.04 1.95
CA TRP A 13 8.79 -3.24 2.88
C TRP A 13 7.74 -2.37 2.17
N MET A 14 7.73 -2.29 0.85
CA MET A 14 6.74 -1.54 0.10
C MET A 14 5.37 -2.23 0.17
N VAL A 15 4.34 -1.44 0.46
CA VAL A 15 2.97 -1.91 0.64
C VAL A 15 2.02 -1.06 -0.21
N SER A 16 1.01 -1.70 -0.79
CA SER A 16 -0.12 -1.05 -1.42
C SER A 16 -1.33 -1.04 -0.48
N LEU A 17 -1.88 0.15 -0.25
CA LEU A 17 -3.18 0.34 0.37
C LEU A 17 -4.22 0.32 -0.75
N ALA A 18 -5.03 -0.73 -0.75
CA ALA A 18 -5.95 -1.06 -1.83
C ALA A 18 -7.40 -1.00 -1.37
N LYS A 19 -8.28 -0.37 -2.17
CA LYS A 19 -9.70 -0.22 -1.84
C LYS A 19 -10.49 -1.45 -2.26
N ARG A 20 -11.02 -2.17 -1.28
CA ARG A 20 -11.70 -3.46 -1.46
C ARG A 20 -12.97 -3.31 -2.31
N SER A 21 -13.78 -2.28 -2.06
CA SER A 21 -15.00 -2.01 -2.82
C SER A 21 -14.76 -1.71 -4.31
N LEU A 22 -13.53 -1.34 -4.67
CA LEU A 22 -13.12 -1.04 -6.05
C LEU A 22 -12.14 -2.11 -6.59
N ASN A 23 -12.43 -3.40 -6.36
CA ASN A 23 -11.62 -4.50 -6.87
C ASN A 23 -10.13 -4.41 -6.49
N ASN A 24 -9.83 -4.03 -5.25
CA ASN A 24 -8.47 -3.81 -4.75
C ASN A 24 -7.67 -2.75 -5.54
N LEU A 25 -8.34 -1.69 -6.01
CA LEU A 25 -7.68 -0.55 -6.63
C LEU A 25 -6.62 0.04 -5.68
N HIS A 26 -5.37 0.15 -6.15
CA HIS A 26 -4.30 0.84 -5.44
C HIS A 26 -4.63 2.34 -5.34
N LEU A 27 -4.56 2.88 -4.13
CA LEU A 27 -4.78 4.31 -3.88
C LEU A 27 -3.56 5.00 -3.27
N CYS A 28 -2.90 4.32 -2.33
CA CYS A 28 -1.76 4.87 -1.61
C CYS A 28 -0.68 3.84 -1.35
N GLY A 29 0.54 4.34 -1.11
CA GLY A 29 1.66 3.55 -0.60
C GLY A 29 1.72 3.48 0.92
N GLY A 30 2.48 2.52 1.42
CA GLY A 30 2.84 2.40 2.83
C GLY A 30 4.16 1.65 3.00
N VAL A 31 4.68 1.67 4.23
CA VAL A 31 5.93 1.00 4.61
C VAL A 31 5.66 0.01 5.74
N LEU A 32 6.01 -1.25 5.54
CA LEU A 32 5.95 -2.28 6.58
C LEU A 32 7.10 -2.09 7.58
N LEU A 33 6.79 -1.59 8.77
CA LEU A 33 7.79 -1.36 9.83
C LEU A 33 8.06 -2.63 10.64
N THR A 34 7.02 -3.41 10.86
CA THR A 34 7.08 -4.70 11.57
C THR A 34 6.10 -5.66 10.93
N ARG A 35 6.08 -6.92 11.37
CA ARG A 35 5.10 -7.91 10.91
C ARG A 35 3.61 -7.52 11.09
N ARG A 36 3.31 -6.48 11.86
CA ARG A 36 1.92 -6.06 12.18
C ARG A 36 1.67 -4.56 12.06
N HIS A 37 2.65 -3.78 11.61
CA HIS A 37 2.54 -2.32 11.57
C HIS A 37 2.97 -1.78 10.22
N VAL A 38 2.07 -1.02 9.59
CA VAL A 38 2.30 -0.28 8.35
C VAL A 38 2.23 1.22 8.66
N LEU A 39 3.23 1.96 8.21
CA LEU A 39 3.24 3.41 8.23
C LEU A 39 2.75 3.96 6.88
N THR A 40 1.86 4.95 6.92
CA THR A 40 1.36 5.66 5.73
C THR A 40 1.04 7.11 6.09
N ALA A 41 0.66 7.92 5.10
CA ALA A 41 0.25 9.30 5.33
C ALA A 41 -1.18 9.36 5.88
N ALA A 42 -1.46 10.34 6.74
CA ALA A 42 -2.79 10.51 7.33
C ALA A 42 -3.88 10.74 6.26
N HIS A 43 -3.59 11.54 5.22
CA HIS A 43 -4.56 11.82 4.14
C HIS A 43 -4.96 10.57 3.36
N CYS A 44 -4.11 9.53 3.31
CA CYS A 44 -4.47 8.27 2.65
C CYS A 44 -5.65 7.57 3.34
N MET A 45 -5.97 7.91 4.59
CA MET A 45 -7.12 7.35 5.29
C MET A 45 -8.45 7.95 4.83
N GLU A 46 -8.43 9.12 4.22
CA GLU A 46 -9.64 9.83 3.75
C GLU A 46 -10.28 9.15 2.53
N ASP A 47 -9.49 8.36 1.78
CA ASP A 47 -9.97 7.66 0.59
C ASP A 47 -10.74 6.36 0.89
N PHE A 48 -10.76 5.91 2.15
CA PHE A 48 -11.41 4.67 2.59
C PHE A 48 -12.64 4.97 3.45
N LYS A 49 -13.72 4.21 3.24
CA LYS A 49 -14.96 4.39 4.01
C LYS A 49 -14.80 3.99 5.48
N ASP A 50 -14.18 2.85 5.70
CA ASP A 50 -13.86 2.26 7.00
C ASP A 50 -12.71 1.25 6.82
N ILE A 51 -12.23 0.67 7.92
CA ILE A 51 -11.13 -0.31 7.90
C ILE A 51 -11.49 -1.56 7.07
N GLY A 52 -12.77 -1.94 6.99
CA GLY A 52 -13.22 -3.09 6.21
C GLY A 52 -13.15 -2.90 4.69
N ASP A 53 -13.11 -1.65 4.23
CA ASP A 53 -12.90 -1.27 2.83
C ASP A 53 -11.42 -1.19 2.43
N MET A 54 -10.50 -1.42 3.38
CA MET A 54 -9.06 -1.33 3.15
C MET A 54 -8.42 -2.72 3.14
N ASN A 55 -7.66 -3.01 2.08
CA ASN A 55 -6.75 -4.14 2.01
C ASN A 55 -5.30 -3.65 2.00
N ILE A 56 -4.45 -4.38 2.73
CA ILE A 56 -3.01 -4.12 2.82
C ILE A 56 -2.29 -5.23 2.04
N LEU A 57 -1.71 -4.88 0.89
CA LEU A 57 -1.02 -5.82 0.01
C LEU A 57 0.49 -5.61 0.12
N ALA A 58 1.21 -6.61 0.62
CA ALA A 58 2.67 -6.58 0.78
C ALA A 58 3.35 -7.56 -0.18
N GLY A 59 4.62 -7.29 -0.51
CA GLY A 59 5.41 -8.16 -1.39
C GLY A 59 4.93 -8.18 -2.84
N ILE A 60 4.03 -7.26 -3.22
CA ILE A 60 3.59 -7.10 -4.59
C ILE A 60 4.70 -6.43 -5.40
N HIS A 61 5.04 -7.05 -6.52
CA HIS A 61 5.91 -6.53 -7.58
C HIS A 61 5.84 -7.51 -8.76
#